data_AF-A0A924YHL1-F1
#
_entry.id   AF-A0A924YHL1-F1
#
_cell.length_a   1.000
_cell.length_b   1.000
_cell.length_c   1.000
_cell.angle_alpha   90.00
_cell.angle_beta   90.00
_cell.angle_gamma   90.00
#
_symmetry.space_group_name_H-M   'P 1'
#
loop_
_entity.id
_entity.type
_entity.pdbx_description
1 polymer ?
#
loop_
_entity_poly.entity_id
_entity_poly.type
_entity_poly.pdbx_seq_one_letter_code
_entity_poly.pdbx_strand_id
1 'polypeptide(L)'
;MRHWFAPPQRADEYETFAASVLHYTLLLLMSIALLFTFFVTSPSQLIFIPVVIGIFGGCYYLLHRGRFRLASLIFVSGLWLVVTLAAFSINGIRNASISVYAVVIIYSAVLFPARAVIVFSWMSVFSITLLTVGETLNVLPLRTTPLFLADRFFQQLALIGAAGVLLSAASRVIRVSFQRIHMNEETLLRRNRELEVEIAERRRTEASLRVSEEKYRLLFENIPVMATVFGQD
;
A
#
# COMPACT_ATOMS: atom_id res chain seq x y z
N MET A 1 13.90 -25.54 0.10
CA MET A 1 14.27 -24.81 1.33
C MET A 1 13.26 -23.69 1.51
N ARG A 2 12.50 -23.68 2.61
CA ARG A 2 11.34 -22.77 2.79
C ARG A 2 11.80 -21.30 2.79
N HIS A 3 11.30 -20.50 1.85
CA HIS A 3 11.58 -19.06 1.70
C HIS A 3 10.97 -18.22 2.85
N TRP A 4 11.47 -18.36 4.07
CA TRP A 4 11.05 -17.55 5.23
C TRP A 4 11.52 -16.09 5.15
N PHE A 5 12.42 -15.77 4.21
CA PHE A 5 12.89 -14.40 3.97
C PHE A 5 12.09 -13.67 2.88
N ALA A 6 11.26 -14.39 2.11
CA ALA A 6 10.40 -13.78 1.11
C ALA A 6 9.04 -13.39 1.74
N PRO A 7 8.46 -12.24 1.35
CA PRO A 7 7.14 -11.85 1.84
C PRO A 7 6.07 -12.88 1.41
N PRO A 8 5.06 -13.16 2.25
CA PRO A 8 4.03 -14.12 1.92
C PRO A 8 3.12 -13.60 0.79
N GLN A 9 2.87 -14.44 -0.22
CA GLN A 9 1.93 -14.14 -1.30
C GLN A 9 0.48 -14.38 -0.82
N ARG A 10 -0.43 -13.47 -1.17
CA ARG A 10 -1.85 -13.51 -0.82
C ARG A 10 -2.72 -13.53 -2.08
N ALA A 11 -3.98 -13.94 -1.92
CA ALA A 11 -4.95 -13.96 -3.02
C ALA A 11 -5.31 -12.55 -3.53
N ASP A 12 -5.25 -11.55 -2.66
CA ASP A 12 -5.45 -10.14 -3.02
C ASP A 12 -4.09 -9.44 -3.23
N GLU A 13 -3.99 -8.68 -4.32
CA GLU A 13 -2.80 -7.88 -4.66
C GLU A 13 -2.52 -6.83 -3.57
N TYR A 14 -3.57 -6.23 -3.00
CA TYR A 14 -3.41 -5.28 -1.91
C TYR A 14 -2.95 -5.94 -0.61
N GLU A 15 -3.53 -7.09 -0.22
CA GLU A 15 -3.05 -7.82 0.97
C GLU A 15 -1.60 -8.30 0.81
N THR A 16 -1.19 -8.69 -0.40
CA THR A 16 0.21 -9.06 -0.69
C THR A 16 1.15 -7.87 -0.50
N PHE A 17 0.76 -6.71 -1.02
CA PHE A 17 1.50 -5.47 -0.85
C PHE A 17 1.62 -5.10 0.63
N ALA A 18 0.50 -5.03 1.36
CA ALA A 18 0.47 -4.70 2.78
C ALA A 18 1.28 -5.69 3.64
N ALA A 19 1.20 -6.99 3.33
CA ALA A 19 2.01 -8.01 3.99
C ALA A 19 3.51 -7.83 3.75
N SER A 20 3.91 -7.41 2.53
CA SER A 20 5.31 -7.12 2.23
C SER A 20 5.84 -5.92 3.01
N VAL A 21 5.03 -4.85 3.15
CA VAL A 21 5.39 -3.68 3.97
C VAL A 21 5.60 -4.10 5.42
N LEU A 22 4.66 -4.87 5.98
CA LEU A 22 4.77 -5.36 7.36
C LEU A 22 6.00 -6.26 7.54
N HIS A 23 6.31 -7.13 6.59
CA HIS A 23 7.48 -8.01 6.62
C HIS A 23 8.79 -7.23 6.72
N TYR A 24 9.04 -6.30 5.79
CA TYR A 24 10.27 -5.52 5.78
C TYR A 24 10.37 -4.59 6.99
N THR A 25 9.23 -4.05 7.44
CA THR A 25 9.16 -3.26 8.67
C THR A 25 9.56 -4.06 9.90
N LEU A 26 9.03 -5.27 10.06
CA LEU A 26 9.35 -6.13 11.20
C LEU A 26 10.82 -6.52 11.21
N LEU A 27 11.40 -6.87 10.05
CA LEU A 27 12.82 -7.18 9.94
C LEU A 27 13.69 -5.97 10.29
N LEU A 28 13.37 -4.79 9.76
CA LEU A 28 14.05 -3.54 10.07
C LEU A 28 14.01 -3.24 11.57
N LEU A 29 12.82 -3.20 12.17
CA LEU A 29 12.65 -2.85 13.58
C LEU A 29 13.29 -3.89 14.51
N MET A 30 13.23 -5.17 14.17
CA MET A 30 13.89 -6.23 14.93
C MET A 30 15.42 -6.12 14.84
N SER A 31 15.96 -5.74 13.68
CA SER A 31 17.40 -5.52 13.50
C SER A 31 17.88 -4.31 14.31
N ILE A 32 17.10 -3.21 14.30
CA ILE A 32 17.38 -2.01 15.11
C ILE A 32 17.29 -2.35 16.61
N ALA A 33 16.25 -3.06 17.04
CA ALA A 33 16.08 -3.45 18.43
C ALA A 33 17.21 -4.39 18.91
N LEU A 34 17.66 -5.32 18.05
CA LEU A 34 18.80 -6.19 18.35
C LEU A 34 20.08 -5.38 18.52
N LEU A 35 20.37 -4.44 17.62
CA LEU A 35 21.53 -3.54 17.75
C LEU A 35 21.45 -2.68 19.01
N PHE A 36 20.24 -2.25 19.39
CA PHE A 36 20.05 -1.43 20.59
C PHE A 36 20.41 -2.17 21.89
N THR A 37 20.37 -3.51 21.91
CA THR A 37 20.78 -4.31 23.09
C THR A 37 22.23 -4.06 23.52
N PHE A 38 23.11 -3.66 22.60
CA PHE A 38 24.52 -3.34 22.91
C PHE A 38 24.71 -1.98 23.59
N PHE A 39 23.67 -1.14 23.58
CA PHE A 39 23.71 0.23 24.11
C PHE A 39 22.79 0.39 25.32
N VAL A 40 22.49 -0.70 26.02
CA VAL A 40 21.66 -0.68 27.22
C VAL A 40 22.39 0.05 28.35
N THR A 41 21.78 1.13 28.82
CA THR A 41 22.27 2.00 29.89
C THR A 41 21.37 1.97 31.13
N SER A 42 20.16 1.43 31.05
CA SER A 42 19.21 1.39 32.18
C SER A 42 18.61 0.00 32.43
N PRO A 43 18.31 -0.37 33.70
CA PRO A 43 17.66 -1.64 34.02
C PRO A 43 16.29 -1.81 33.34
N SER A 44 15.60 -0.71 33.06
CA SER A 44 14.31 -0.74 32.35
C SER A 44 14.43 -1.25 30.92
N GLN A 45 15.51 -0.90 30.21
CA GLN A 45 15.77 -1.36 28.83
C GLN A 45 16.02 -2.87 28.78
N LEU A 46 16.62 -3.47 29.81
CA LEU A 46 16.81 -4.93 29.90
C LEU A 46 15.49 -5.71 29.91
N ILE A 47 14.41 -5.08 30.36
CA ILE A 47 13.07 -5.68 30.36
C ILE A 47 12.33 -5.30 29.08
N PHE A 48 12.39 -4.02 28.70
CA PHE A 48 11.56 -3.49 27.62
C PHE A 48 12.02 -3.97 26.23
N ILE A 49 13.33 -4.02 25.97
CA ILE A 49 13.86 -4.39 24.64
C ILE A 49 13.51 -5.85 24.29
N PRO A 50 13.73 -6.86 25.17
CA PRO A 50 13.33 -8.23 24.86
C PRO A 50 11.83 -8.40 24.65
N VAL A 51 11.00 -7.66 25.40
CA VAL A 51 9.54 -7.67 25.21
C VAL A 51 9.16 -7.14 23.83
N VAL A 52 9.76 -6.02 23.40
CA VAL A 52 9.53 -5.46 22.05
C VAL A 52 10.00 -6.42 20.96
N ILE A 53 11.18 -7.02 21.11
CA ILE A 53 11.69 -8.04 20.17
C ILE A 53 10.75 -9.25 20.13
N GLY A 54 10.25 -9.70 21.27
CA GLY A 54 9.29 -10.80 21.37
C GLY A 54 7.96 -10.50 20.68
N ILE A 55 7.44 -9.28 20.83
CA ILE A 55 6.24 -8.81 20.12
C ILE A 55 6.47 -8.81 18.61
N PHE A 56 7.58 -8.23 18.14
CA PHE A 56 7.90 -8.21 16.71
C PHE A 56 8.13 -9.61 16.14
N GLY A 57 8.83 -10.48 16.86
CA GLY A 57 9.02 -11.89 16.48
C GLY A 57 7.70 -12.66 16.44
N GLY A 58 6.80 -12.42 17.40
CA GLY A 58 5.45 -12.98 17.42
C GLY A 58 4.61 -12.53 16.23
N CYS A 59 4.63 -11.22 15.91
CA CYS A 59 4.00 -10.67 14.72
C CYS A 59 4.57 -11.29 13.43
N TYR A 60 5.90 -11.42 13.35
CA TYR A 60 6.58 -12.03 12.21
C TYR A 60 6.17 -13.49 12.02
N TYR A 61 6.10 -14.25 13.10
CA TYR A 61 5.64 -15.62 13.09
C TYR A 61 4.16 -15.73 12.66
N LEU A 62 3.28 -14.88 13.19
CA LEU A 62 1.86 -14.84 12.80
C LEU A 62 1.67 -14.47 11.32
N LEU A 63 2.49 -13.55 10.81
CA LEU A 63 2.49 -13.16 9.41
C LEU A 63 2.78 -14.37 8.50
N HIS A 64 3.81 -15.16 8.84
CA HIS A 64 4.19 -16.36 8.09
C HIS A 64 3.24 -17.55 8.29
N ARG A 65 2.49 -17.57 9.40
CA ARG A 65 1.41 -18.54 9.65
C ARG A 65 0.12 -18.23 8.88
N GLY A 66 0.10 -17.19 8.05
CA GLY A 66 -1.08 -16.80 7.29
C GLY A 66 -2.12 -16.02 8.10
N ARG A 67 -1.77 -15.52 9.30
CA ARG A 67 -2.66 -14.71 10.15
C ARG A 67 -2.39 -13.20 10.03
N PHE A 68 -2.38 -12.67 8.79
CA PHE A 68 -2.04 -11.27 8.49
C PHE A 68 -2.85 -10.24 9.30
N ARG A 69 -4.18 -10.39 9.38
CA ARG A 69 -5.04 -9.44 10.11
C ARG A 69 -4.71 -9.36 11.60
N LEU A 70 -4.35 -10.49 12.21
CA LEU A 70 -3.93 -10.52 13.62
C LEU A 70 -2.53 -9.95 13.77
N ALA A 71 -1.59 -10.29 12.88
CA ALA A 71 -0.24 -9.76 12.91
C ALA A 71 -0.21 -8.23 12.76
N SER A 72 -0.97 -7.68 11.81
CA SER A 72 -1.12 -6.23 11.63
C SER A 72 -1.79 -5.56 12.83
N LEU A 73 -2.81 -6.19 13.43
CA LEU A 73 -3.51 -5.63 14.59
C LEU A 73 -2.59 -5.55 15.80
N ILE A 74 -1.89 -6.64 16.11
CA ILE A 74 -0.93 -6.68 17.21
C ILE A 74 0.22 -5.73 16.96
N PHE A 75 0.71 -5.64 15.72
CA PHE A 75 1.78 -4.71 15.36
C PHE A 75 1.39 -3.25 15.59
N VAL A 76 0.29 -2.77 14.97
CA VAL A 76 -0.10 -1.36 15.05
C VAL A 76 -0.56 -0.98 16.46
N SER A 77 -1.38 -1.83 17.11
CA SER A 77 -1.81 -1.57 18.49
C SER A 77 -0.66 -1.66 19.48
N GLY A 78 0.25 -2.62 19.32
CA GLY A 78 1.45 -2.75 20.12
C GLY A 78 2.38 -1.56 19.97
N LEU A 79 2.60 -1.08 18.75
CA LEU A 79 3.42 0.11 18.48
C LEU A 79 2.80 1.36 19.13
N TRP A 80 1.50 1.58 18.95
CA TRP A 80 0.78 2.69 19.60
C TRP A 80 0.85 2.62 21.13
N LEU A 81 0.63 1.43 21.70
CA LEU A 81 0.61 1.22 23.15
C LEU A 81 2.01 1.41 23.75
N VAL A 82 3.05 0.86 23.12
CA VAL A 82 4.45 1.04 23.54
C VAL A 82 4.82 2.53 23.56
N VAL A 83 4.48 3.28 22.50
CA VAL A 83 4.77 4.71 22.42
C VAL A 83 4.02 5.50 23.50
N THR A 84 2.74 5.18 23.70
CA THR A 84 1.91 5.85 24.71
C THR A 84 2.42 5.55 26.12
N LEU A 85 2.66 4.28 26.46
CA LEU A 85 3.21 3.90 27.76
C LEU A 85 4.61 4.45 27.99
N ALA A 86 5.47 4.50 26.97
CA ALA A 86 6.78 5.11 27.07
C ALA A 86 6.69 6.61 27.37
N ALA A 87 5.73 7.30 26.75
CA ALA A 87 5.46 8.71 27.04
C ALA A 87 4.98 8.94 28.48
N PHE A 88 4.19 8.02 29.04
CA PHE A 88 3.74 8.05 30.44
C PHE A 88 4.83 7.66 31.45
N SER A 89 5.66 6.66 31.12
CA SER A 89 6.43 5.91 32.13
C SER A 89 7.93 6.22 32.13
N ILE A 90 8.48 6.77 31.04
CA ILE A 90 9.94 6.65 30.79
C ILE A 90 10.68 7.99 30.77
N ASN A 91 10.12 9.08 30.20
CA ASN A 91 10.88 10.35 30.06
C ASN A 91 10.00 11.60 29.81
N GLY A 92 8.68 11.50 30.03
CA GLY A 92 7.71 12.54 29.63
C GLY A 92 7.61 12.74 28.11
N ILE A 93 6.68 13.61 27.68
CA ILE A 93 6.49 13.95 26.25
C ILE A 93 7.76 14.49 25.62
N ARG A 94 8.61 15.18 26.39
CA ARG A 94 9.83 15.82 25.88
C ARG A 94 10.82 14.86 25.22
N ASN A 95 10.77 13.57 25.53
CA ASN A 95 11.57 12.55 24.85
C ASN A 95 10.74 11.66 23.91
N ALA A 96 9.42 11.53 24.16
CA ALA A 96 8.53 10.83 23.26
C ALA A 96 8.25 11.69 22.02
N SER A 97 8.86 11.33 20.89
CA SER A 97 8.63 12.03 19.63
C SER A 97 7.18 11.87 19.21
N ILE A 98 6.40 12.96 19.26
CA ILE A 98 5.01 13.04 18.79
C ILE A 98 4.92 12.51 17.35
N SER A 99 6.00 12.64 16.57
CA SER A 99 6.12 12.14 15.20
C SER A 99 5.92 10.62 15.06
N VAL A 100 6.09 9.83 16.13
CA VAL A 100 5.85 8.37 16.05
C VAL A 100 4.37 8.05 15.88
N TYR A 101 3.46 8.88 16.40
CA TYR A 101 2.02 8.71 16.20
C TYR A 101 1.63 8.88 14.72
N ALA A 102 2.32 9.74 13.96
CA ALA A 102 2.10 9.86 12.53
C ALA A 102 2.42 8.54 11.80
N VAL A 103 3.50 7.86 12.21
CA VAL A 103 3.87 6.56 11.65
C VAL A 103 2.86 5.46 12.02
N VAL A 104 2.30 5.46 13.23
CA VAL A 104 1.18 4.58 13.61
C VAL A 104 -0.01 4.78 12.64
N ILE A 105 -0.39 6.03 12.39
CA ILE A 105 -1.50 6.37 11.50
C ILE A 105 -1.20 5.90 10.07
N ILE A 106 0.00 6.14 9.56
CA ILE A 106 0.37 5.71 8.20
C ILE A 106 0.39 4.18 8.08
N TYR A 107 0.95 3.46 9.06
CA TYR A 107 0.86 2.00 9.08
C TYR A 107 -0.59 1.52 9.12
N SER A 108 -1.46 2.19 9.89
CA SER A 108 -2.88 1.84 9.92
C SER A 108 -3.53 1.98 8.53
N ALA A 109 -3.16 3.00 7.76
CA ALA A 109 -3.67 3.23 6.41
C ALA A 109 -3.16 2.22 5.37
N VAL A 110 -1.95 1.70 5.57
CA VAL A 110 -1.37 0.69 4.68
C VAL A 110 -1.85 -0.72 5.01
N LEU A 111 -2.11 -1.01 6.29
CA LEU A 111 -2.40 -2.37 6.76
C LEU A 111 -3.90 -2.65 6.92
N PHE A 112 -4.74 -1.62 6.99
CA PHE A 112 -6.17 -1.76 7.26
C PHE A 112 -7.05 -0.92 6.32
N PRO A 113 -8.35 -1.24 6.24
CA PRO A 113 -9.31 -0.39 5.55
C PRO A 113 -9.43 1.00 6.20
N ALA A 114 -9.90 1.99 5.41
CA ALA A 114 -10.00 3.40 5.80
C ALA A 114 -10.63 3.67 7.18
N ARG A 115 -11.62 2.86 7.60
CA ARG A 115 -12.26 2.98 8.92
C ARG A 115 -11.28 2.86 10.09
N ALA A 116 -10.27 2.00 9.97
CA ALA A 116 -9.28 1.80 11.04
C ALA A 116 -8.38 3.04 11.18
N VAL A 117 -8.10 3.73 10.08
CA VAL A 117 -7.30 4.96 10.08
C VAL A 117 -7.96 6.04 10.93
N ILE A 118 -9.27 6.19 10.81
CA ILE A 118 -10.05 7.15 11.62
C ILE A 118 -9.92 6.82 13.11
N VAL A 119 -10.05 5.53 13.47
CA VAL A 119 -9.93 5.08 14.87
C VAL A 119 -8.53 5.35 15.42
N PHE A 120 -7.47 4.93 14.72
CA PHE A 120 -6.10 5.17 15.17
C PHE A 120 -5.71 6.65 15.19
N SER A 121 -6.28 7.46 14.30
CA SER A 121 -6.09 8.92 14.30
C SER A 121 -6.71 9.54 15.54
N TRP A 122 -7.98 9.23 15.84
CA TRP A 122 -8.64 9.72 17.06
C TRP A 122 -7.95 9.23 18.33
N MET A 123 -7.56 7.96 18.41
CA MET A 123 -6.80 7.42 19.54
C MET A 123 -5.46 8.14 19.71
N SER A 124 -4.76 8.45 18.61
CA SER A 124 -3.48 9.16 18.66
C SER A 124 -3.65 10.62 19.10
N VAL A 125 -4.63 11.33 18.53
CA VAL A 125 -4.97 12.70 18.93
C VAL A 125 -5.36 12.75 20.41
N PHE A 126 -6.18 11.80 20.85
CA PHE A 126 -6.58 11.68 22.26
C PHE A 126 -5.36 11.42 23.16
N SER A 127 -4.48 10.47 22.82
CA SER A 127 -3.25 10.22 23.58
C SER A 127 -2.36 11.46 23.67
N ILE A 128 -2.12 12.14 22.55
CA ILE A 128 -1.30 13.36 22.52
C ILE A 128 -1.91 14.46 23.38
N THR A 129 -3.23 14.65 23.28
CA THR A 129 -3.97 15.66 24.05
C THR A 129 -3.90 15.35 25.54
N LEU A 130 -4.20 14.09 25.92
CA LEU A 130 -4.17 13.63 27.31
C LEU A 130 -2.77 13.80 27.92
N LEU A 131 -1.73 13.43 27.17
CA LEU A 131 -0.36 13.62 27.61
C LEU A 131 -0.04 15.11 27.78
N THR A 132 -0.40 15.96 26.82
CA THR A 132 -0.07 17.39 26.85
C THR A 132 -0.79 18.09 28.00
N VAL A 133 -2.07 17.81 28.20
CA VAL A 133 -2.84 18.32 29.34
C VAL A 133 -2.23 17.82 30.66
N GLY A 134 -1.89 16.54 30.75
CA GLY A 134 -1.22 15.96 31.92
C GLY A 134 0.12 16.63 32.25
N GLU A 135 0.88 17.05 31.23
CA GLU A 135 2.12 17.81 31.39
C GLU A 135 1.83 19.22 31.90
N THR A 136 0.86 19.94 31.32
CA THR A 136 0.50 21.31 31.77
C THR A 136 -0.02 21.37 33.20
N LEU A 137 -0.71 20.32 33.65
CA LEU A 137 -1.23 20.23 35.02
C LEU A 137 -0.19 19.68 36.01
N ASN A 138 1.03 19.36 35.55
CA ASN A 138 2.10 18.73 36.35
C ASN A 138 1.66 17.42 37.06
N VAL A 139 0.65 16.72 36.51
CA VAL A 139 0.15 15.43 37.03
C VAL A 139 1.01 14.27 36.53
N LEU A 140 1.65 14.43 35.37
CA LEU A 140 2.56 13.43 34.84
C LEU A 140 3.86 13.39 35.67
N PRO A 141 4.36 12.18 36.01
CA PRO A 141 5.59 12.05 36.76
C PRO A 141 6.76 12.64 35.96
N LEU A 142 7.30 13.77 36.43
CA LEU A 142 8.53 14.37 35.92
C LEU A 142 9.72 13.48 36.32
N ARG A 143 9.91 12.33 35.66
CA ARG A 143 11.14 11.55 35.81
C ARG A 143 12.21 12.20 34.95
N THR A 144 13.11 12.93 35.60
CA THR A 144 14.36 13.47 35.04
C THR A 144 15.40 12.36 34.89
N THR A 145 15.06 11.26 34.23
CA THR A 145 16.07 10.29 33.81
C THR A 145 17.01 10.99 32.83
N PRO A 146 18.33 10.80 32.98
CA PRO A 146 19.29 11.45 32.09
C PRO A 146 19.00 11.06 30.64
N LEU A 147 18.96 12.05 29.78
CA LEU A 147 18.64 11.88 28.37
C LEU A 147 19.81 11.15 27.69
N PHE A 148 19.70 9.84 27.49
CA PHE A 148 20.73 9.09 26.78
C PHE A 148 20.62 9.35 25.28
N LEU A 149 21.73 9.77 24.68
CA LEU A 149 21.85 9.97 23.22
C LEU A 149 21.48 8.71 22.43
N ALA A 150 21.79 7.52 22.98
CA ALA A 150 21.45 6.24 22.39
C ALA A 150 19.93 6.07 22.21
N ASP A 151 19.11 6.37 23.23
CA ASP A 151 17.66 6.23 23.16
C ASP A 151 17.07 7.04 21.99
N ARG A 152 17.44 8.32 21.92
CA ARG A 152 17.00 9.23 20.86
C ARG A 152 17.49 8.76 19.48
N PHE A 153 18.75 8.34 19.40
CA PHE A 153 19.35 7.88 18.15
C PHE A 153 18.62 6.66 17.60
N PHE A 154 18.41 5.61 18.41
CA PHE A 154 17.73 4.39 17.98
C PHE A 154 16.25 4.63 17.68
N GLN A 155 15.57 5.48 18.44
CA GLN A 155 14.19 5.88 18.16
C GLN A 155 14.09 6.64 16.82
N GLN A 156 15.00 7.58 16.56
CA GLN A 156 15.02 8.33 15.30
C GLN A 156 15.41 7.43 14.12
N LEU A 157 16.34 6.50 14.32
CA LEU A 157 16.72 5.50 13.31
C LEU A 157 15.52 4.60 12.94
N ALA A 158 14.77 4.13 13.95
CA ALA A 158 13.54 3.37 13.74
C ALA A 158 12.49 4.18 12.99
N LEU A 159 12.30 5.45 13.34
CA LEU A 159 11.36 6.35 12.68
C LEU A 159 11.72 6.60 11.21
N ILE A 160 12.98 6.96 10.94
CA ILE A 160 13.46 7.23 9.58
C ILE A 160 13.41 5.95 8.74
N GLY A 161 13.83 4.81 9.30
CA GLY A 161 13.76 3.54 8.59
C GLY A 161 12.32 3.13 8.27
N ALA A 162 11.40 3.25 9.24
CA ALA A 162 9.98 3.01 9.03
C ALA A 162 9.40 3.93 7.95
N ALA A 163 9.72 5.22 8.00
CA ALA A 163 9.31 6.18 6.97
C ALA A 163 9.89 5.81 5.59
N GLY A 164 11.14 5.35 5.53
CA GLY A 164 11.77 4.87 4.30
C GLY A 164 11.05 3.65 3.71
N VAL A 165 10.69 2.66 4.54
CA VAL A 165 9.90 1.50 4.09
C VAL A 165 8.54 1.95 3.56
N LEU A 166 7.82 2.77 4.31
CA LEU A 166 6.50 3.29 3.90
C LEU A 166 6.57 4.13 2.61
N LEU A 167 7.57 5.00 2.48
CA LEU A 167 7.75 5.84 1.31
C LEU A 167 8.15 5.03 0.08
N SER A 168 9.00 4.01 0.26
CA SER A 168 9.36 3.08 -0.81
C SER A 168 8.13 2.30 -1.31
N ALA A 169 7.26 1.90 -0.37
CA ALA A 169 6.02 1.21 -0.67
C ALA A 169 5.05 2.11 -1.44
N ALA A 170 4.84 3.34 -0.97
CA ALA A 170 4.02 4.34 -1.65
C ALA A 170 4.57 4.66 -3.06
N SER A 171 5.88 4.86 -3.17
CA SER A 171 6.57 5.12 -4.45
C SER A 171 6.39 3.97 -5.44
N ARG A 172 6.43 2.72 -4.95
CA ARG A 172 6.20 1.54 -5.79
C ARG A 172 4.79 1.53 -6.37
N VAL A 173 3.78 1.81 -5.56
CA VAL A 173 2.38 1.88 -6.01
C VAL A 173 2.20 2.95 -7.08
N ILE A 174 2.75 4.15 -6.85
CA ILE A 174 2.66 5.27 -7.79
C ILE A 174 3.34 4.91 -9.12
N ARG A 175 4.57 4.36 -9.07
CA ARG A 175 5.33 3.98 -10.28
C ARG A 175 4.60 2.94 -11.12
N VAL A 176 4.11 1.87 -10.49
CA VAL A 176 3.38 0.79 -11.19
C VAL A 176 2.07 1.32 -11.78
N SER A 177 1.34 2.17 -11.04
CA SER A 177 0.09 2.77 -11.51
C SER A 177 0.34 3.68 -12.71
N PHE A 178 1.38 4.51 -12.65
CA PHE A 178 1.76 5.41 -13.74
C PHE A 178 2.17 4.66 -15.01
N GLN A 179 2.97 3.60 -14.86
CA GLN A 179 3.34 2.73 -15.98
C GLN A 179 2.12 2.05 -16.61
N ARG A 180 1.18 1.57 -15.78
CA ARG A 180 -0.06 0.95 -16.29
C ARG A 180 -0.92 1.95 -17.07
N ILE A 181 -1.00 3.20 -16.63
CA ILE A 181 -1.73 4.25 -17.35
C ILE A 181 -1.12 4.48 -18.74
N HIS A 182 0.20 4.63 -18.84
CA HIS A 182 0.86 4.84 -20.13
C HIS A 182 0.72 3.64 -21.08
N MET A 183 0.89 2.42 -20.59
CA MET A 183 0.69 1.22 -21.41
C MET A 183 -0.75 1.10 -21.92
N ASN A 184 -1.72 1.45 -21.09
CA ASN A 184 -3.13 1.46 -21.48
C ASN A 184 -3.40 2.55 -22.54
N GLU A 185 -2.80 3.74 -22.40
CA GLU A 185 -2.91 4.82 -23.38
C GLU A 185 -2.37 4.40 -24.74
N GLU A 186 -1.17 3.79 -24.80
CA GLU A 186 -0.59 3.28 -26.03
C GLU A 186 -1.46 2.18 -26.67
N THR A 187 -2.00 1.27 -25.84
CA THR A 187 -2.89 0.21 -26.30
C THR A 187 -4.19 0.79 -26.88
N LEU A 188 -4.76 1.81 -26.26
CA LEU A 188 -5.95 2.49 -26.74
C LEU A 188 -5.68 3.23 -28.06
N LEU A 189 -4.57 3.95 -28.18
CA LEU A 189 -4.18 4.64 -29.42
C LEU A 189 -3.93 3.66 -30.57
N ARG A 190 -3.37 2.48 -30.28
CA ARG A 190 -3.19 1.42 -31.27
C ARG A 190 -4.54 0.85 -31.72
N ARG A 191 -5.42 0.51 -30.78
CA ARG A 191 -6.77 0.02 -31.10
C ARG A 191 -7.59 1.02 -31.89
N ASN A 192 -7.51 2.31 -31.54
CA ASN A 192 -8.19 3.36 -32.28
C ASN A 192 -7.71 3.42 -33.73
N ARG A 193 -6.38 3.43 -33.95
CA ARG A 193 -5.81 3.36 -35.30
C ARG A 193 -6.20 2.11 -36.08
N GLU A 194 -6.22 0.93 -35.44
CA GLU A 194 -6.67 -0.32 -36.07
C GLU A 194 -8.14 -0.21 -36.54
N LEU A 195 -9.02 0.35 -35.69
CA LEU A 195 -10.43 0.57 -36.02
C LEU A 195 -10.62 1.61 -37.14
N GLU A 196 -9.86 2.70 -37.12
CA GLU A 196 -9.90 3.70 -38.19
C GLU A 196 -9.54 3.10 -39.54
N VAL A 197 -8.53 2.22 -39.58
CA VAL A 197 -8.15 1.49 -40.80
C VAL A 197 -9.26 0.53 -41.23
N GLU A 198 -9.84 -0.26 -40.32
CA GLU A 198 -10.94 -1.18 -40.63
C GLU A 198 -12.17 -0.44 -41.18
N ILE A 199 -12.52 0.71 -40.59
CA ILE A 199 -13.62 1.56 -41.07
C ILE A 199 -13.32 2.08 -42.48
N ALA A 200 -12.09 2.53 -42.74
CA ALA A 200 -11.70 3.00 -44.07
C ALA A 200 -11.79 1.89 -45.12
N GLU A 201 -11.38 0.67 -44.78
CA GLU A 201 -11.45 -0.50 -45.65
C GLU A 201 -12.89 -0.94 -45.92
N ARG A 202 -13.74 -1.00 -44.87
CA ARG A 202 -15.17 -1.27 -45.02
C ARG A 202 -15.85 -0.26 -45.95
N ARG A 203 -15.60 1.04 -45.74
CA ARG A 203 -16.18 2.11 -46.58
C ARG A 203 -15.75 1.99 -48.05
N ARG A 204 -14.50 1.59 -48.32
CA ARG A 204 -14.04 1.36 -49.70
C ARG A 204 -14.74 0.17 -50.35
N THR A 205 -14.95 -0.90 -49.59
CA THR A 205 -15.65 -2.11 -50.06
C THR A 205 -17.12 -1.84 -50.31
N GLU A 206 -17.79 -1.08 -49.44
CA GLU A 206 -19.17 -0.66 -49.64
C GLU A 206 -19.31 0.25 -50.87
N ALA A 207 -18.37 1.17 -51.08
CA ALA A 207 -18.38 2.04 -52.25
C ALA A 207 -18.19 1.26 -53.56
N SER A 208 -17.26 0.29 -53.61
CA SER A 208 -17.04 -0.53 -54.81
C SER A 208 -18.22 -1.46 -55.10
N LEU A 209 -18.88 -1.99 -54.05
CA LEU A 209 -20.09 -2.78 -54.18
C LEU A 209 -21.23 -1.95 -54.76
N ARG A 210 -21.44 -0.73 -54.25
CA ARG A 210 -22.47 0.18 -54.74
C ARG A 210 -22.29 0.57 -56.21
N VAL A 211 -21.06 0.86 -56.63
CA VAL A 211 -20.75 1.14 -58.04
C VAL A 211 -21.01 -0.08 -58.92
N SER A 212 -20.69 -1.28 -58.44
CA SER A 212 -20.94 -2.52 -59.16
C SER A 212 -22.45 -2.78 -59.30
N GLU A 213 -23.23 -2.56 -58.23
CA GLU A 213 -24.68 -2.68 -58.22
C GLU A 213 -25.36 -1.70 -59.20
N GLU A 214 -24.96 -0.42 -59.20
CA GLU A 214 -25.47 0.55 -60.17
C GLU A 214 -25.13 0.15 -61.62
N LYS A 215 -23.92 -0.34 -61.87
CA LYS A 215 -23.53 -0.82 -63.20
C LYS A 215 -24.36 -2.03 -63.64
N TYR A 216 -24.59 -3.00 -62.75
CA TYR A 216 -25.46 -4.15 -63.04
C TYR A 216 -26.92 -3.73 -63.27
N ARG A 217 -27.44 -2.78 -62.49
CA ARG A 217 -28.80 -2.25 -62.66
C ARG A 217 -28.98 -1.58 -64.02
N LEU A 218 -28.04 -0.73 -64.42
CA LEU A 218 -28.05 -0.07 -65.73
C LEU A 218 -27.91 -1.05 -66.91
N LEU A 219 -27.12 -2.11 -66.74
CA LEU A 219 -27.06 -3.18 -67.73
C LEU A 219 -28.40 -3.90 -67.84
N PHE A 220 -29.01 -4.30 -66.73
CA PHE A 220 -30.33 -4.97 -66.75
C PHE A 220 -31.44 -4.10 -67.33
N GLU A 221 -31.49 -2.81 -67.00
CA GLU A 221 -32.50 -1.87 -67.52
C GLU A 221 -32.34 -1.57 -69.02
N ASN A 222 -31.11 -1.61 -69.56
CA ASN A 222 -30.83 -1.29 -70.97
C ASN A 222 -30.68 -2.52 -71.88
N ILE A 223 -30.77 -3.75 -71.38
CA ILE A 223 -30.83 -4.90 -72.29
C ILE A 223 -32.26 -4.95 -72.87
N PRO A 224 -32.44 -4.79 -74.20
CA PRO A 224 -33.70 -5.09 -74.84
C PRO A 224 -33.82 -6.61 -74.95
N VAL A 225 -34.21 -7.29 -73.86
CA VAL A 225 -34.65 -8.70 -73.95
C VAL A 225 -36.16 -8.74 -73.96
N MET A 226 -36.67 -9.11 -75.13
CA MET A 226 -37.93 -9.82 -75.32
C MET A 226 -37.89 -11.13 -74.53
N ALA A 227 -38.21 -11.08 -73.23
CA ALA A 227 -38.38 -12.28 -72.42
C ALA A 227 -39.76 -12.89 -72.74
N THR A 228 -39.82 -13.71 -73.78
CA THR A 228 -40.99 -14.56 -74.02
C THR A 228 -40.87 -15.79 -73.12
N VAL A 229 -41.68 -15.83 -72.07
CA VAL A 229 -41.93 -17.06 -71.31
C VAL A 229 -42.74 -17.96 -72.23
N PHE A 230 -42.09 -18.95 -72.86
CA PHE A 230 -42.81 -20.03 -73.52
C PHE A 230 -43.46 -20.90 -72.45
N GLY A 231 -44.78 -20.77 -72.29
CA GLY A 231 -45.57 -21.78 -71.61
C GLY A 231 -45.47 -23.09 -72.40
N GLN A 232 -45.09 -24.17 -71.72
CA GLN A 232 -45.34 -25.51 -72.21
C GLN A 232 -46.74 -25.92 -71.77
N ASP A 233 -47.49 -26.43 -72.75
CA ASP A 233 -48.83 -27.00 -72.65
C ASP A 233 -48.98 -28.07 -71.55
#